data_AF-A0A3D2JA74-F1
#
_entry.id   AF-A0A3D2JA74-F1
#
_cell.length_a   1.000
_cell.length_b   1.000
_cell.length_c   1.000
_cell.angle_alpha   90.00
_cell.angle_beta   90.00
_cell.angle_gamma   90.00
#
_symmetry.space_group_name_H-M   'P 1'
#
loop_
_entity.id
_entity.type
_entity.pdbx_description
1 polymer ?
#
loop_
_entity_poly.entity_id
_entity_poly.type
_entity_poly.pdbx_seq_one_letter_code
_entity_poly.pdbx_strand_id
1 'polypeptide(L)'
;MQDTPMRSETEEREYRAGFARVMRFAEHARLRGWRMSERQIVHEILQRERAAQIREKSSLPMMHTELRSAAWNRGQADALRAILREQQERYFKNS
;
A
#
# COMPACT_ATOMS: atom_id res chain seq x y z
N MET A 1 27.07 -9.36 -16.76
CA MET A 1 25.67 -9.00 -16.42
C MET A 1 25.45 -9.47 -14.99
N GLN A 2 25.65 -8.60 -13.99
CA GLN A 2 25.43 -8.90 -12.57
C GLN A 2 24.47 -7.83 -12.04
N ASP A 3 23.18 -8.06 -12.21
CA ASP A 3 22.11 -7.28 -11.57
C ASP A 3 21.62 -8.11 -10.36
N THR A 4 22.10 -7.78 -9.14
CA THR A 4 21.42 -6.95 -8.11
C THR A 4 20.59 -7.71 -7.07
N PRO A 5 21.18 -8.54 -6.18
CA PRO A 5 20.53 -8.94 -4.93
C PRO A 5 20.20 -7.72 -4.02
N MET A 6 21.00 -6.66 -4.10
CA MET A 6 20.81 -5.43 -3.31
C MET A 6 19.56 -4.62 -3.72
N ARG A 7 19.13 -4.74 -4.99
CA ARG A 7 17.95 -4.04 -5.51
C ARG A 7 16.65 -4.73 -5.05
N SER A 8 16.62 -6.06 -5.02
CA SER A 8 15.49 -6.81 -4.47
C SER A 8 15.30 -6.59 -2.97
N GLU A 9 16.38 -6.51 -2.19
CA GLU A 9 16.29 -6.22 -0.75
C GLU A 9 15.74 -4.81 -0.48
N THR A 10 16.13 -3.84 -1.31
CA THR A 10 15.64 -2.46 -1.21
C THR A 10 14.16 -2.39 -1.56
N GLU A 11 13.73 -3.01 -2.66
CA GLU A 11 12.32 -3.07 -3.06
C GLU A 11 11.45 -3.77 -2.00
N GLU A 12 11.92 -4.89 -1.44
CA GLU A 12 11.21 -5.59 -0.37
C GLU A 12 11.08 -4.72 0.88
N ARG A 13 12.15 -4.04 1.29
CA ARG A 13 12.12 -3.12 2.43
C ARG A 13 11.10 -1.99 2.21
N GLU A 14 11.07 -1.41 1.02
CA GLU A 14 10.12 -0.35 0.68
C GLU A 14 8.68 -0.85 0.65
N TYR A 15 8.44 -2.04 0.09
CA TYR A 15 7.15 -2.70 0.13
C TYR A 15 6.65 -2.88 1.57
N ARG A 16 7.49 -3.50 2.43
CA ARG A 16 7.17 -3.73 3.84
C ARG A 16 6.89 -2.41 4.57
N ALA A 17 7.65 -1.36 4.29
CA ALA A 17 7.46 -0.05 4.90
C ALA A 17 6.15 0.64 4.46
N GLY A 18 5.77 0.52 3.18
CA GLY A 18 4.49 0.99 2.65
C GLY A 18 3.32 0.28 3.32
N PHE A 19 3.36 -1.06 3.35
CA PHE A 19 2.36 -1.90 3.99
C PHE A 19 2.19 -1.55 5.48
N ALA A 20 3.29 -1.55 6.24
CA ALA A 20 3.26 -1.27 7.67
C ALA A 20 2.75 0.14 8.00
N ARG A 21 2.97 1.13 7.12
CA ARG A 21 2.44 2.47 7.33
C ARG A 21 0.92 2.51 7.27
N VAL A 22 0.30 1.85 6.30
CA VAL A 22 -1.17 1.78 6.20
C VAL A 22 -1.75 1.05 7.40
N MET A 23 -1.18 -0.10 7.76
CA MET A 23 -1.67 -0.88 8.90
C MET A 23 -1.59 -0.10 10.22
N ARG A 24 -0.54 0.70 10.45
CA ARG A 24 -0.45 1.56 11.64
C ARG A 24 -1.55 2.62 11.68
N PHE A 25 -1.87 3.25 10.56
CA PHE A 25 -2.98 4.20 10.51
C PHE A 25 -4.34 3.52 10.68
N ALA A 26 -4.51 2.33 10.10
CA ALA A 26 -5.73 1.55 10.26
C ALA A 26 -5.96 1.16 11.72
N GLU A 27 -4.90 0.74 12.42
CA GLU A 27 -4.97 0.44 13.86
C GLU A 27 -5.34 1.67 14.68
N HIS A 28 -4.69 2.81 14.40
CA HIS A 28 -5.03 4.08 15.06
C HIS A 28 -6.48 4.51 14.80
N ALA A 29 -6.97 4.34 13.57
CA ALA A 29 -8.36 4.61 13.22
C ALA A 29 -9.33 3.68 13.98
N ARG A 30 -9.00 2.38 14.05
CA ARG A 30 -9.78 1.37 14.78
C ARG A 30 -9.93 1.72 16.26
N LEU A 31 -8.84 2.12 16.93
CA LEU A 31 -8.86 2.55 18.33
C LEU A 31 -9.74 3.78 18.59
N ARG A 32 -9.98 4.60 17.57
CA ARG A 32 -10.85 5.78 17.64
C ARG A 32 -12.27 5.55 17.09
N GLY A 33 -12.60 4.32 16.71
CA GLY A 33 -13.86 4.00 16.05
C GLY A 33 -14.03 4.63 14.66
N TRP A 34 -12.95 5.14 14.07
CA TRP A 34 -12.97 5.67 12.72
C TRP A 34 -12.94 4.53 11.71
N ARG A 35 -13.73 4.68 10.64
CA ARG A 35 -13.83 3.66 9.62
C ARG A 35 -13.88 4.30 8.24
N MET A 36 -13.02 3.83 7.35
CA MET A 36 -13.16 4.13 5.92
C MET A 36 -14.26 3.25 5.35
N SER A 37 -15.12 3.84 4.52
CA SER A 37 -16.09 3.07 3.72
C SER A 37 -15.37 2.20 2.68
N GLU A 38 -16.01 1.11 2.27
CA GLU A 38 -15.46 0.21 1.24
C GLU A 38 -15.14 0.97 -0.06
N ARG A 39 -16.02 1.91 -0.47
CA ARG A 39 -15.80 2.76 -1.65
C ARG A 39 -14.53 3.60 -1.53
N GLN A 40 -14.26 4.18 -0.35
CA GLN A 40 -13.04 4.96 -0.12
C GLN A 40 -11.80 4.06 -0.17
N ILE A 41 -11.87 2.85 0.39
CA ILE A 41 -10.76 1.90 0.37
C ILE A 41 -10.46 1.45 -1.07
N VAL A 42 -11.49 1.10 -1.85
CA VAL A 42 -11.34 0.72 -3.26
C VAL A 42 -10.75 1.86 -4.08
N HIS A 43 -11.23 3.09 -3.88
CA HIS A 43 -10.67 4.25 -4.58
C HIS A 43 -9.18 4.42 -4.26
N GLU A 44 -8.80 4.31 -3.00
CA GLU A 44 -7.41 4.44 -2.57
C GLU A 44 -6.53 3.32 -3.13
N ILE A 45 -7.00 2.07 -3.17
CA ILE A 45 -6.28 0.95 -3.81
C ILE A 45 -5.95 1.32 -5.26
N LEU A 46 -6.93 1.77 -6.03
CA LEU A 46 -6.73 2.14 -7.44
C LEU A 46 -5.72 3.28 -7.61
N GLN A 47 -5.72 4.27 -6.70
CA GLN A 47 -4.73 5.35 -6.73
C GLN A 47 -3.31 4.84 -6.48
N ARG A 48 -3.13 3.92 -5.52
CA ARG A 48 -1.81 3.34 -5.21
C ARG A 48 -1.31 2.44 -6.32
N GLU A 49 -2.19 1.65 -6.93
CA GLU A 49 -1.82 0.84 -8.10
C GLU A 49 -1.44 1.69 -9.30
N ARG A 50 -2.21 2.74 -9.60
CA ARG A 50 -1.89 3.69 -10.66
C ARG A 50 -0.53 4.35 -10.40
N ALA A 51 -0.27 4.77 -9.17
CA ALA A 51 1.02 5.33 -8.79
C ALA A 51 2.17 4.33 -8.99
N ALA A 52 1.98 3.07 -8.60
CA ALA A 52 2.98 2.01 -8.83
C ALA A 52 3.25 1.80 -10.33
N GLN A 53 2.21 1.71 -11.16
CA GLN A 53 2.32 1.55 -12.61
C GLN A 53 3.03 2.73 -13.28
N ILE A 54 2.71 3.96 -12.88
CA ILE A 54 3.40 5.16 -13.38
C ILE A 54 4.88 5.08 -13.02
N ARG A 55 5.22 4.59 -11.81
CA ARG A 55 6.62 4.45 -11.38
C ARG A 55 7.40 3.38 -12.11
N GLU A 56 6.77 2.24 -12.41
CA GLU A 56 7.41 1.19 -13.21
C GLU A 56 7.69 1.64 -14.63
N LYS A 57 6.78 2.42 -15.21
CA LYS A 57 6.90 2.92 -16.59
C LYS A 57 7.76 4.17 -16.70
N SER A 58 7.94 4.91 -15.61
CA SER A 58 8.76 6.11 -15.60
C SER A 58 10.22 5.75 -15.39
N SER A 59 11.03 5.94 -16.42
CA SER A 59 12.50 5.86 -16.37
C SER A 59 13.15 7.03 -15.61
N LEU A 60 12.35 7.87 -14.94
CA LEU A 60 12.87 9.01 -14.21
C LEU A 60 13.61 8.55 -12.95
N PRO A 61 14.89 8.92 -12.79
CA PRO A 61 15.63 8.62 -11.58
C PRO A 61 14.91 9.21 -10.36
N MET A 62 14.92 8.48 -9.24
CA MET A 62 14.31 8.88 -7.98
C MET A 62 15.04 10.12 -7.40
N MET A 63 14.78 11.31 -7.94
CA MET A 63 15.43 12.54 -7.51
C MET A 63 14.70 13.26 -6.37
N HIS A 64 13.56 12.74 -5.89
CA HIS A 64 12.79 13.38 -4.82
C HIS A 64 12.49 12.42 -3.66
N THR A 65 12.90 12.84 -2.46
CA THR A 65 12.68 12.19 -1.15
C THR A 65 11.19 11.95 -0.83
N GLU A 66 10.29 12.70 -1.47
CA GLU A 66 8.83 12.58 -1.28
C GLU A 66 8.18 11.53 -2.18
N LEU A 67 8.90 11.10 -3.23
CA LEU A 67 8.35 10.43 -4.39
C LEU A 67 8.59 8.92 -4.24
N ARG A 68 7.67 8.24 -3.54
CA ARG A 68 7.75 6.82 -3.15
C ARG A 68 7.87 5.87 -4.36
N SER A 69 8.57 4.75 -4.16
CA SER A 69 8.81 3.72 -5.18
C SER A 69 7.55 2.94 -5.56
N ALA A 70 7.63 2.19 -6.67
CA ALA A 70 6.56 1.27 -7.07
C ALA A 70 6.29 0.20 -5.99
N ALA A 71 7.35 -0.34 -5.38
CA ALA A 71 7.25 -1.34 -4.32
C ALA A 71 6.51 -0.80 -3.08
N TRP A 72 6.84 0.43 -2.66
CA TRP A 72 6.11 1.10 -1.58
C TRP A 72 4.61 1.23 -1.87
N ASN A 73 4.26 1.72 -3.07
CA ASN A 73 2.86 1.92 -3.46
C ASN A 73 2.10 0.58 -3.51
N ARG A 74 2.73 -0.50 -3.99
CA ARG A 74 2.15 -1.86 -3.94
C ARG A 74 1.90 -2.31 -2.50
N GLY A 75 2.85 -2.11 -1.60
CA GLY A 75 2.67 -2.43 -0.18
C GLY A 75 1.49 -1.71 0.45
N GLN A 76 1.27 -0.43 0.10
CA GLN A 76 0.09 0.31 0.55
C GLN A 76 -1.22 -0.27 -0.01
N ALA A 77 -1.26 -0.60 -1.30
CA ALA A 77 -2.43 -1.20 -1.94
C ALA A 77 -2.82 -2.55 -1.30
N ASP A 78 -1.84 -3.40 -1.00
CA ASP A 78 -2.09 -4.71 -0.38
C ASP A 78 -2.56 -4.59 1.07
N ALA A 79 -2.05 -3.64 1.83
CA ALA A 79 -2.55 -3.35 3.18
C ALA A 79 -4.02 -2.89 3.12
N LEU A 80 -4.38 -2.03 2.16
CA LEU A 80 -5.77 -1.59 1.97
C LEU A 80 -6.69 -2.76 1.57
N ARG A 81 -6.23 -3.70 0.75
CA ARG A 81 -6.97 -4.94 0.45
C ARG A 81 -7.18 -5.81 1.68
N ALA A 82 -6.16 -5.93 2.54
CA ALA A 82 -6.29 -6.67 3.79
C ALA A 82 -7.36 -6.05 4.69
N ILE A 83 -7.37 -4.72 4.82
CA ILE A 83 -8.41 -3.99 5.57
C ILE A 83 -9.79 -4.20 4.95
N LEU A 84 -9.93 -4.12 3.62
CA LEU A 84 -11.20 -4.34 2.95
C LEU A 84 -11.76 -5.74 3.23
N ARG A 85 -10.92 -6.77 3.09
CA ARG A 85 -11.31 -8.17 3.39
C ARG A 85 -11.76 -8.32 4.84
N GLU A 86 -11.01 -7.78 5.79
CA GLU A 86 -11.38 -7.81 7.20
C GLU A 86 -12.74 -7.14 7.46
N GLN A 87 -13.01 -6.02 6.79
CA GLN A 87 -14.30 -5.33 6.92
C GLN A 87 -15.47 -6.16 6.37
N GLN A 88 -15.28 -6.80 5.22
CA GLN A 88 -16.28 -7.67 4.58
C GLN A 88 -16.56 -8.92 5.43
N GLU A 89 -15.52 -9.55 5.96
CA GLU A 89 -15.65 -10.70 6.86
C GLU A 89 -16.42 -10.35 8.13
N ARG A 90 -16.18 -9.17 8.70
CA ARG A 90 -16.92 -8.68 9.87
C ARG A 90 -18.38 -8.38 9.54
N TYR A 91 -18.65 -7.82 8.37
CA TYR A 91 -20.02 -7.56 7.94
C TYR A 91 -20.80 -8.87 7.77
N PHE A 92 -20.19 -9.86 7.10
CA PHE A 92 -20.80 -11.18 6.89
C PHE A 92 -21.05 -11.93 8.21
N LYS A 93 -20.14 -11.84 9.19
CA LYS A 93 -20.33 -12.48 10.52
C LYS A 93 -21.42 -11.85 11.38
N ASN A 94 -21.80 -10.60 11.09
CA ASN A 94 -22.77 -9.83 11.86
C ASN A 94 -24.11 -9.65 11.12
N SER A 95 -24.27 -10.25 9.94
CA SER A 95 -25.52 -10.29 9.16
C SER A 95 -26.26 -11.60 9.42
#